data_AF-A0A8B8GEX9-F1
#
_entry.id   AF-A0A8B8GEX9-F1
#
_cell.length_a   1.000
_cell.length_b   1.000
_cell.length_c   1.000
_cell.angle_alpha   90.00
_cell.angle_beta   90.00
_cell.angle_gamma   90.00
#
_symmetry.space_group_name_H-M   'P 1'
#
loop_
_entity.id
_entity.type
_entity.pdbx_description
1 polymer ?
#
loop_
_entity_poly.entity_id
_entity_poly.type
_entity_poly.pdbx_seq_one_letter_code
_entity_poly.pdbx_strand_id
1 'polypeptide(L)'
;MCYMTGAALIYATEANILLKAIDSEFLISLQVIQLIFSFGLPLCKLLQKEQIDLREAVSLAEDIINVLKNIRLNCDTEFHKLFLLAKEMSVIIDIDLSTKRISKQQVNRANPDPNLSVEEYHKVISKSIFLYINF
;
A
#
# COMPACT_ATOMS: atom_id res chain seq x y z
N MET A 1 -2.47 -1.75 -43.19
CA MET A 1 -2.43 -0.37 -42.69
C MET A 1 -3.78 -0.10 -42.06
N CYS A 2 -3.92 -0.39 -40.76
CA CYS A 2 -5.22 -0.37 -40.07
C CYS A 2 -5.32 0.96 -39.31
N TYR A 3 -6.23 1.82 -39.73
CA TYR A 3 -6.57 3.04 -39.01
C TYR A 3 -7.21 2.64 -37.69
N MET A 4 -6.46 2.72 -36.58
CA MET A 4 -7.04 2.71 -35.25
C MET A 4 -7.97 3.91 -35.17
N THR A 5 -9.28 3.66 -35.01
CA THR A 5 -10.31 4.69 -34.89
C THR A 5 -9.95 5.65 -33.75
N GLY A 6 -10.19 6.96 -33.91
CA GLY A 6 -9.69 7.99 -32.98
C GLY A 6 -9.98 7.73 -31.50
N ALA A 7 -11.07 7.03 -31.18
CA ALA A 7 -11.39 6.59 -29.83
C ALA A 7 -10.36 5.58 -29.25
N ALA A 8 -9.92 4.59 -30.03
CA ALA A 8 -8.92 3.61 -29.60
C ALA A 8 -7.56 4.25 -29.29
N LEU A 9 -7.20 5.31 -30.02
CA LEU A 9 -5.99 6.10 -29.75
C LEU A 9 -6.11 6.92 -28.45
N ILE A 10 -7.29 7.50 -28.18
CA ILE A 10 -7.56 8.23 -26.94
C ILE A 10 -7.46 7.29 -25.74
N TYR A 11 -8.13 6.13 -25.77
CA TYR A 11 -8.06 5.15 -24.67
C TYR A 11 -6.64 4.63 -24.42
N ALA A 12 -5.88 4.37 -25.48
CA ALA A 12 -4.47 3.98 -25.34
C ALA A 12 -3.62 5.09 -24.71
N THR A 13 -3.92 6.35 -25.00
CA THR A 13 -3.22 7.50 -24.42
C THR A 13 -3.56 7.66 -22.94
N GLU A 14 -4.83 7.58 -22.57
CA GLU A 14 -5.30 7.65 -21.18
C GLU A 14 -4.73 6.51 -20.33
N ALA A 15 -4.75 5.28 -20.84
CA ALA A 15 -4.18 4.12 -20.17
C ALA A 15 -2.67 4.29 -19.93
N ASN A 16 -1.93 4.84 -20.90
CA ASN A 16 -0.50 5.13 -20.75
C ASN A 16 -0.23 6.23 -19.72
N ILE A 17 -1.10 7.24 -19.61
CA ILE A 17 -0.99 8.29 -18.59
C ILE A 17 -1.17 7.68 -17.19
N LEU A 18 -2.18 6.84 -17.01
CA LEU A 18 -2.42 6.15 -15.75
C LEU A 18 -1.26 5.22 -15.39
N LEU A 19 -0.76 4.45 -16.36
CA LEU A 19 0.39 3.57 -16.16
C LEU A 19 1.63 4.34 -15.69
N LYS A 20 1.90 5.52 -16.29
CA LYS A 20 3.01 6.39 -15.88
C LYS A 20 2.81 7.07 -14.52
N ALA A 21 1.58 7.15 -14.03
CA ALA A 21 1.29 7.67 -12.70
C ALA A 21 1.53 6.63 -11.59
N ILE A 22 1.55 5.34 -11.95
CA ILE A 22 1.89 4.26 -11.03
C ILE A 22 3.41 4.26 -10.84
N ASP A 23 3.85 4.47 -9.61
CA ASP A 23 5.25 4.40 -9.23
C ASP A 23 5.47 3.39 -8.08
N SER A 24 6.72 3.19 -7.69
CA SER A 24 7.08 2.23 -6.63
C SER A 24 6.42 2.57 -5.29
N GLU A 25 6.27 3.86 -4.96
CA GLU A 25 5.58 4.31 -3.73
C GLU A 25 4.09 3.94 -3.77
N PHE A 26 3.44 4.13 -4.92
CA PHE A 26 2.03 3.77 -5.12
C PHE A 26 1.82 2.26 -4.97
N LEU A 27 2.65 1.43 -5.63
CA LEU A 27 2.51 -0.03 -5.56
C LEU A 27 2.65 -0.55 -4.14
N ILE A 28 3.65 -0.06 -3.40
CA ILE A 28 3.88 -0.47 -2.01
C ILE A 28 2.74 0.02 -1.11
N SER A 29 2.29 1.26 -1.29
CA SER A 29 1.15 1.81 -0.55
C SER A 29 -0.13 1.00 -0.79
N LEU A 30 -0.35 0.54 -2.03
CA LEU A 30 -1.50 -0.28 -2.37
C LEU A 30 -1.49 -1.62 -1.61
N GLN A 31 -0.33 -2.28 -1.50
CA GLN A 31 -0.21 -3.52 -0.72
C GLN A 31 -0.53 -3.29 0.76
N VAL A 32 -0.06 -2.17 1.33
CA VAL A 32 -0.36 -1.79 2.73
C VAL A 32 -1.86 -1.56 2.92
N ILE A 33 -2.50 -0.82 2.02
CA ILE A 33 -3.94 -0.56 2.07
C ILE A 33 -4.74 -1.87 1.96
N GLN A 34 -4.33 -2.76 1.05
CA GLN A 34 -4.97 -4.07 0.88
C GLN A 34 -4.91 -4.90 2.17
N LEU A 35 -3.76 -4.91 2.86
CA LEU A 35 -3.62 -5.57 4.16
C LEU A 35 -4.54 -4.97 5.23
N ILE A 36 -4.63 -3.64 5.34
CA ILE A 36 -5.51 -3.00 6.32
C ILE A 36 -6.98 -3.32 6.01
N PHE A 37 -7.36 -3.25 4.73
CA PHE A 37 -8.72 -3.53 4.29
C PHE A 37 -9.13 -4.99 4.42
N SER A 38 -8.19 -5.95 4.41
CA SER A 38 -8.54 -7.34 4.67
C SER A 38 -9.11 -7.56 6.07
N PHE A 39 -8.80 -6.68 7.04
CA PHE A 39 -9.40 -6.69 8.38
C PHE A 39 -10.52 -5.67 8.55
N GLY A 40 -10.34 -4.45 8.02
CA GLY A 40 -11.32 -3.38 8.18
C GLY A 40 -12.65 -3.66 7.47
N LEU A 41 -12.61 -4.21 6.25
CA LEU A 41 -13.82 -4.50 5.49
C LEU A 41 -14.74 -5.52 6.18
N PRO A 42 -14.27 -6.70 6.64
CA PRO A 42 -15.15 -7.63 7.34
C PRO A 42 -15.69 -7.05 8.66
N LEU A 43 -14.88 -6.28 9.40
CA LEU A 43 -15.34 -5.60 10.61
C LEU A 43 -16.48 -4.62 10.30
N CYS A 44 -16.30 -3.73 9.31
CA CYS A 44 -17.33 -2.78 8.91
C CYS A 44 -18.63 -3.49 8.52
N LYS A 45 -18.56 -4.55 7.70
CA LYS A 45 -19.75 -5.33 7.30
C LYS A 45 -20.45 -5.96 8.49
N LEU A 46 -19.68 -6.40 9.48
CA LEU A 46 -20.20 -7.05 10.66
C LEU A 46 -20.85 -6.05 11.62
N LEU A 47 -20.23 -4.89 11.84
CA LEU A 47 -20.77 -3.78 12.62
C LEU A 47 -22.02 -3.13 11.99
N GLN A 48 -22.17 -3.24 10.67
CA GLN A 48 -23.34 -2.74 9.95
C GLN A 48 -24.55 -3.70 9.98
N LYS A 49 -24.45 -4.89 10.59
CA LYS A 49 -25.58 -5.81 10.73
C LYS A 49 -26.60 -5.28 11.73
N GLU A 50 -27.89 -5.37 11.38
CA GLU A 50 -28.99 -4.88 12.23
C GLU A 50 -29.11 -5.61 13.58
N GLN A 51 -28.63 -6.86 13.67
CA GLN A 51 -28.81 -7.74 14.83
C GLN A 51 -27.48 -8.20 15.44
N ILE A 52 -26.47 -7.34 15.47
CA ILE A 52 -25.22 -7.68 16.15
C ILE A 52 -25.33 -7.48 17.66
N ASP A 53 -24.87 -8.47 18.42
CA ASP A 53 -24.70 -8.32 19.86
C ASP A 53 -23.53 -7.35 20.14
N LEU A 54 -23.76 -6.36 21.01
CA LEU A 54 -22.76 -5.34 21.30
C LEU A 54 -21.48 -5.94 21.90
N ARG A 55 -21.60 -6.99 22.72
CA ARG A 55 -20.44 -7.63 23.34
C ARG A 55 -19.62 -8.39 22.30
N GLU A 56 -20.29 -9.09 21.39
CA GLU A 56 -19.65 -9.73 20.24
C GLU A 56 -18.93 -8.70 19.34
N ALA A 57 -19.57 -7.57 19.05
CA ALA A 57 -18.98 -6.48 18.27
C ALA A 57 -17.68 -5.93 18.89
N VAL A 58 -17.70 -5.69 20.21
CA VAL A 58 -16.53 -5.21 20.96
C VAL A 58 -15.41 -6.24 20.95
N SER A 59 -15.73 -7.52 21.20
CA SER A 59 -14.73 -8.59 21.18
C SER A 59 -14.02 -8.69 19.81
N LEU A 60 -14.78 -8.62 18.71
CA LEU A 60 -14.22 -8.70 17.36
C LEU A 60 -13.35 -7.48 17.01
N ALA A 61 -13.72 -6.30 17.50
CA ALA A 61 -12.89 -5.11 17.35
C ALA A 61 -11.56 -5.24 18.13
N GLU A 62 -11.61 -5.75 19.37
CA GLU A 62 -10.41 -6.02 20.18
C GLU A 62 -9.49 -7.05 19.52
N ASP A 63 -10.04 -8.12 18.95
CA ASP A 63 -9.28 -9.14 18.22
C ASP A 63 -8.54 -8.52 17.02
N ILE A 64 -9.20 -7.67 16.25
CA ILE A 64 -8.57 -6.98 15.10
C ILE A 64 -7.49 -6.01 15.58
N ILE A 65 -7.72 -5.27 16.66
CA ILE A 65 -6.70 -4.40 17.26
C ILE A 65 -5.47 -5.24 17.66
N ASN A 66 -5.66 -6.41 18.25
CA ASN A 66 -4.56 -7.30 18.63
C ASN A 66 -3.79 -7.83 17.42
N VAL A 67 -4.48 -8.19 16.34
CA VAL A 67 -3.85 -8.58 15.07
C VAL A 67 -3.01 -7.42 14.50
N LEU A 68 -3.56 -6.21 14.45
CA LEU A 68 -2.84 -5.03 13.93
C LEU A 68 -1.65 -4.66 14.81
N LYS A 69 -1.76 -4.81 16.14
CA LYS A 69 -0.62 -4.68 17.07
C LYS A 69 0.47 -5.71 16.78
N ASN A 70 0.12 -6.97 16.53
CA ASN A 70 1.07 -8.02 16.19
C ASN A 70 1.79 -7.74 14.86
N ILE A 71 1.08 -7.25 13.85
CA ILE A 71 1.68 -6.80 12.58
C ILE A 71 2.69 -5.68 12.85
N ARG A 72 2.33 -4.71 13.70
CA ARG A 72 3.23 -3.61 14.08
C ARG A 72 4.46 -4.09 14.85
N LEU A 73 4.33 -5.06 15.75
CA LEU A 73 5.47 -5.64 16.48
C LEU A 73 6.42 -6.39 15.54
N ASN A 74 5.89 -7.03 14.51
CA ASN A 74 6.64 -7.78 13.50
C ASN A 74 6.82 -6.99 12.19
N CYS A 75 6.90 -5.65 12.29
CA CYS A 75 6.84 -4.73 11.14
C CYS A 75 7.87 -5.07 10.05
N ASP A 76 9.10 -5.42 10.40
CA ASP A 76 10.12 -5.75 9.41
C ASP A 76 9.74 -6.98 8.58
N THR A 77 9.28 -8.04 9.25
CA THR A 77 8.86 -9.29 8.60
C THR A 77 7.60 -9.09 7.76
N GLU A 78 6.63 -8.35 8.27
CA GLU A 78 5.38 -8.09 7.55
C GLU A 78 5.61 -7.14 6.36
N PHE A 79 6.45 -6.13 6.52
CA PHE A 79 6.83 -5.24 5.42
C PHE A 79 7.56 -6.00 4.32
N HIS A 80 8.45 -6.93 4.67
CA HIS A 80 9.14 -7.75 3.68
C HIS A 80 8.16 -8.54 2.80
N LYS A 81 7.14 -9.16 3.41
CA LYS A 81 6.08 -9.85 2.65
C LYS A 81 5.35 -8.91 1.70
N LEU A 82 4.98 -7.72 2.16
CA LEU A 82 4.31 -6.71 1.32
C LEU A 82 5.21 -6.22 0.18
N PHE A 83 6.51 -6.08 0.44
CA PHE A 83 7.48 -5.70 -0.58
C PHE A 83 7.62 -6.78 -1.66
N LEU A 84 7.63 -8.06 -1.28
CA LEU A 84 7.62 -9.17 -2.25
C LEU A 84 6.35 -9.16 -3.11
N LEU A 85 5.18 -8.94 -2.53
CA LEU A 85 3.93 -8.80 -3.29
C LEU A 85 3.97 -7.60 -4.25
N ALA A 86 4.52 -6.47 -3.81
CA ALA A 86 4.71 -5.30 -4.67
C ALA A 86 5.67 -5.61 -5.83
N LYS A 87 6.72 -6.39 -5.58
CA LYS A 87 7.69 -6.83 -6.60
C LYS A 87 7.05 -7.78 -7.62
N GLU A 88 6.22 -8.71 -7.18
CA GLU A 88 5.44 -9.57 -8.08
C GLU A 88 4.51 -8.73 -8.96
N MET A 89 3.82 -7.75 -8.37
CA MET A 89 2.93 -6.84 -9.11
C MET A 89 3.72 -5.96 -10.09
N SER A 90 4.92 -5.51 -9.72
CA SER A 90 5.75 -4.66 -10.57
C SER A 90 6.21 -5.40 -11.84
N VAL A 91 6.48 -6.70 -11.74
CA VAL A 91 6.78 -7.56 -12.89
C VAL A 91 5.58 -7.67 -13.84
N ILE A 92 4.36 -7.77 -13.31
CA ILE A 92 3.14 -7.88 -14.12
C ILE A 92 2.84 -6.57 -14.88
N ILE A 93 3.09 -5.43 -14.25
CA ILE A 93 2.79 -4.09 -14.81
C ILE A 93 4.01 -3.50 -15.57
N ASP A 94 5.14 -4.23 -15.60
CA ASP A 94 6.41 -3.81 -16.22
C ASP A 94 6.95 -2.47 -15.65
N ILE A 95 6.95 -2.37 -14.32
CA ILE A 95 7.47 -1.23 -13.56
C ILE A 95 8.64 -1.68 -12.70
N ASP A 96 9.73 -0.92 -12.71
CA ASP A 96 10.88 -1.16 -11.86
C ASP A 96 10.67 -0.54 -10.46
N LEU A 97 10.96 -1.33 -9.42
CA LEU A 97 10.96 -0.83 -8.05
C LEU A 97 12.29 -0.15 -7.78
N SER A 98 12.26 1.17 -7.67
CA SER A 98 13.45 2.00 -7.51
C SER A 98 13.29 2.99 -6.35
N THR A 99 14.41 3.54 -5.89
CA THR A 99 14.42 4.64 -4.94
C THR A 99 14.23 5.95 -5.69
N LYS A 100 13.34 6.83 -5.20
CA LYS A 100 13.21 8.17 -5.80
C LYS A 100 14.45 8.98 -5.48
N ARG A 101 14.79 9.92 -6.37
CA ARG A 101 15.89 10.87 -6.16
C ARG A 101 15.69 11.61 -4.83
N ILE A 102 16.67 11.50 -3.94
CA ILE A 102 16.69 12.19 -2.65
C ILE A 102 17.32 13.57 -2.85
N SER A 103 16.61 14.64 -2.45
CA SER A 103 17.17 15.99 -2.36
C SER A 103 17.86 16.19 -1.02
N LYS A 104 18.92 17.02 -0.97
CA LYS A 104 19.71 17.24 0.26
C LYS A 104 18.90 17.69 1.48
N GLN A 105 17.73 18.30 1.26
CA GLN A 105 16.80 18.69 2.29
C GLN A 105 15.37 18.36 1.82
N GLN A 106 14.60 17.71 2.69
CA GLN A 106 13.16 17.55 2.58
C GLN A 106 12.55 17.87 3.94
N VAL A 107 11.66 18.86 4.00
CA VAL A 107 11.03 19.31 5.25
C VAL A 107 9.81 18.43 5.60
N ASN A 108 9.10 17.95 4.58
CA ASN A 108 7.82 17.25 4.73
C ASN A 108 7.89 15.74 4.45
N ARG A 109 9.08 15.18 4.24
CA ARG A 109 9.32 13.75 3.98
C ARG A 109 10.49 13.26 4.80
N ALA A 110 10.47 11.98 5.16
CA ALA A 110 11.64 11.34 5.75
C ALA A 110 12.81 11.42 4.77
N ASN A 111 14.02 11.64 5.29
CA ASN A 111 15.24 11.72 4.50
C ASN A 111 16.04 10.42 4.68
N PRO A 112 15.69 9.33 3.97
CA PRO A 112 16.39 8.05 4.08
C PRO A 112 17.85 8.17 3.61
N ASP A 113 18.72 7.31 4.14
CA ASP A 113 20.10 7.24 3.67
C ASP A 113 20.13 6.76 2.21
N PRO A 114 20.86 7.43 1.30
CA PRO A 114 20.96 7.05 -0.10
C PRO A 114 21.57 5.66 -0.34
N ASN A 115 22.26 5.07 0.63
CA ASN A 115 22.89 3.76 0.53
C ASN A 115 21.97 2.59 0.97
N LEU A 116 20.73 2.87 1.37
CA LEU A 116 19.78 1.83 1.74
C LEU A 116 19.41 0.95 0.55
N SER A 117 19.07 -0.31 0.83
CA SER A 117 18.40 -1.14 -0.16
C SER A 117 17.05 -0.53 -0.57
N VAL A 118 16.55 -0.87 -1.77
CA VAL A 118 15.25 -0.40 -2.26
C VAL A 118 14.13 -0.70 -1.25
N GLU A 119 14.16 -1.89 -0.65
CA GLU A 119 13.20 -2.31 0.36
C GLU A 119 13.28 -1.43 1.62
N GLU A 120 14.48 -1.23 2.17
CA GLU A 120 14.66 -0.39 3.36
C GLU A 120 14.30 1.07 3.12
N TYR A 121 14.61 1.61 1.95
CA TYR A 121 14.19 2.94 1.52
C TYR A 121 12.66 3.06 1.62
N HIS A 122 11.94 2.15 0.98
CA HIS A 122 10.47 2.18 0.96
C HIS A 122 9.88 1.87 2.33
N LYS A 123 10.54 1.08 3.18
CA LYS A 123 10.16 0.89 4.57
C LYS A 123 10.22 2.19 5.37
N VAL A 124 11.28 2.98 5.21
CA VAL A 124 11.44 4.27 5.90
C VAL A 124 10.43 5.31 5.39
N ILE A 125 10.17 5.34 4.08
CA ILE A 125 9.16 6.24 3.50
C ILE A 125 7.74 5.83 3.94
N SER A 126 7.45 4.53 3.91
CA SER A 126 6.13 3.97 4.28
C SER A 126 5.92 3.87 5.79
N LYS A 127 6.95 4.10 6.61
CA LYS A 127 6.82 4.14 8.07
C LYS A 127 5.75 5.13 8.51
N SER A 128 5.58 6.27 7.83
CA SER A 128 4.48 7.19 8.13
C SER A 128 3.11 6.54 7.88
N ILE A 129 2.94 5.73 6.83
CA ILE A 129 1.66 5.04 6.57
C ILE A 129 1.39 3.97 7.65
N PHE A 130 2.43 3.25 8.09
CA PHE A 130 2.32 2.24 9.16
C PHE A 130 2.17 2.82 10.58
N LEU A 131 2.80 3.96 10.88
CA LEU A 131 2.83 4.55 12.22
C LEU A 131 1.62 5.44 12.53
N TYR A 132 0.93 5.98 11.51
CA TYR A 132 -0.23 6.86 11.72
C TYR A 132 -1.55 6.13 11.94
N ILE A 133 -1.56 4.80 11.92
CA ILE A 133 -2.68 4.01 12.44
C ILE A 133 -2.62 4.05 13.97
N ASN A 134 -3.09 5.16 14.54
CA ASN A 134 -3.35 5.26 15.98
C ASN A 134 -4.72 4.62 16.25
N PHE A 135 -4.71 3.44 16.89
CA PHE A 135 -5.86 2.91 17.62
C PHE A 135 -5.65 3.18 19.12
#